data_AF-A0A530MF71-F1
#
_entry.id   AF-A0A530MF71-F1
#
_cell.length_a   1.000
_cell.length_b   1.000
_cell.length_c   1.000
_cell.angle_alpha   90.00
_cell.angle_beta   90.00
_cell.angle_gamma   90.00
#
_symmetry.space_group_name_H-M   'P 1'
#
loop_
_entity.id
_entity.type
_entity.pdbx_description
1 polymer ?
#
loop_
_entity_poly.entity_id
_entity_poly.type
_entity_poly.pdbx_seq_one_letter_code
_entity_poly.pdbx_strand_id
1 'polypeptide(L)'
;MTRSISPVSDMRALLALTRRFRALNADIVHTHTSKAGILGRFAAWAAGVPAIVHGVHIVPFVNVGVAERFAYLALEKLAAPVTSAFISVSEGIRDLCLSAGVGHPDKHYVVHSGFDLD
;
A
#
# COMPACT_ATOMS: atom_id res chain seq x y z
N MET A 1 -10.95 11.64 -0.69
CA MET A 1 -11.33 10.22 -0.77
C MET A 1 -12.11 9.89 0.49
N THR A 2 -13.31 9.31 0.39
CA THR A 2 -14.06 8.89 1.57
C THR A 2 -13.52 7.55 2.07
N ARG A 3 -13.62 7.28 3.38
CA ARG A 3 -13.25 5.97 3.96
C ARG A 3 -14.17 4.85 3.47
N SER A 4 -15.40 5.18 3.08
CA SER A 4 -16.35 4.22 2.50
C SER A 4 -15.84 3.64 1.18
N ILE A 5 -16.00 2.34 1.00
CA ILE A 5 -15.70 1.65 -0.27
C ILE A 5 -16.75 2.08 -1.30
N SER A 6 -16.31 2.68 -2.41
CA SER A 6 -17.19 3.17 -3.47
C SER A 6 -16.55 2.87 -4.82
N PRO A 7 -16.94 1.77 -5.48
CA PRO A 7 -16.26 1.28 -6.68
C PRO A 7 -16.11 2.34 -7.78
N VAL A 8 -17.14 3.15 -8.01
CA VAL A 8 -17.12 4.23 -9.01
C VAL A 8 -16.13 5.32 -8.62
N SER A 9 -16.13 5.76 -7.37
CA SER A 9 -15.23 6.80 -6.88
C SER A 9 -13.78 6.32 -6.86
N ASP A 10 -13.58 5.06 -6.50
CA ASP A 10 -12.27 4.41 -6.42
C ASP A 10 -11.68 4.20 -7.83
N MET A 11 -12.49 3.82 -8.80
CA MET A 11 -12.08 3.75 -10.21
C MET A 11 -11.72 5.13 -10.77
N ARG A 12 -12.52 6.17 -10.46
CA ARG A 12 -12.18 7.55 -10.85
C ARG A 12 -10.86 8.00 -10.23
N ALA A 13 -10.63 7.67 -8.97
CA ALA A 13 -9.37 7.97 -8.29
C ALA A 13 -8.19 7.24 -8.94
N LEU A 14 -8.34 5.95 -9.26
CA LEU A 14 -7.33 5.17 -9.96
C LEU A 14 -6.92 5.83 -11.28
N LEU A 15 -7.90 6.15 -12.13
CA LEU A 15 -7.65 6.78 -13.43
C LEU A 15 -7.00 8.16 -13.30
N ALA A 16 -7.46 8.97 -12.34
CA ALA A 16 -6.89 10.29 -12.07
C ALA A 16 -5.43 10.19 -11.60
N LEU A 17 -5.13 9.25 -10.70
CA LEU A 17 -3.77 8.99 -10.21
C LEU A 17 -2.85 8.51 -11.34
N THR A 18 -3.30 7.54 -12.14
CA THR A 18 -2.51 7.04 -13.28
C THR A 18 -2.15 8.15 -14.27
N ARG A 19 -3.12 9.00 -14.63
CA ARG A 19 -2.86 10.16 -15.51
C ARG A 19 -1.86 11.11 -14.89
N ARG A 20 -1.98 11.38 -13.58
CA ARG A 20 -1.09 12.29 -12.86
C ARG A 20 0.34 11.74 -12.78
N PHE A 21 0.51 10.45 -12.48
CA PHE A 21 1.84 9.82 -12.42
C PHE A 21 2.54 9.82 -13.78
N ARG A 22 1.79 9.56 -14.87
CA ARG A 22 2.33 9.68 -16.24
C ARG A 22 2.72 11.12 -16.58
N ALA A 23 1.86 12.08 -16.27
CA ALA A 23 2.14 13.49 -16.54
C ALA A 23 3.35 14.02 -15.77
N LEU A 24 3.59 13.51 -14.55
CA LEU A 24 4.75 13.84 -13.74
C LEU A 24 6.03 13.12 -14.19
N ASN A 25 5.95 12.11 -15.06
CA ASN A 25 7.03 11.18 -15.35
C ASN A 25 7.67 10.65 -14.04
N ALA A 26 6.83 10.20 -13.11
CA ALA A 26 7.30 9.81 -11.79
C ALA A 26 8.24 8.59 -11.84
N ASP A 27 9.47 8.74 -11.33
CA ASP A 27 10.42 7.62 -11.17
C ASP A 27 10.05 6.73 -9.97
N ILE A 28 9.50 7.34 -8.92
CA ILE A 28 9.13 6.67 -7.67
C ILE A 28 7.75 7.15 -7.23
N VAL A 29 6.89 6.21 -6.85
CA VAL A 29 5.65 6.49 -6.13
C VAL A 29 5.70 5.81 -4.77
N HIS A 30 5.65 6.63 -3.72
CA HIS A 30 5.56 6.17 -2.34
C HIS A 30 4.13 6.31 -1.82
N THR A 31 3.56 5.22 -1.34
CA THR A 31 2.17 5.16 -0.89
C THR A 31 2.08 4.83 0.59
N HIS A 32 1.06 5.38 1.25
CA HIS A 32 0.72 5.07 2.63
C HIS A 32 -0.77 4.76 2.74
N THR A 33 -1.16 4.16 3.87
CA THR A 33 -2.55 3.81 4.23
C THR A 33 -3.13 2.67 3.36
N SER A 34 -4.14 1.94 3.83
CA SER A 34 -4.62 0.73 3.12
C SER A 34 -5.27 1.05 1.78
N LYS A 35 -6.48 1.60 1.80
CA LYS A 35 -7.30 1.78 0.59
C LYS A 35 -6.63 2.68 -0.44
N ALA A 36 -6.11 3.82 0.00
CA ALA A 36 -5.38 4.74 -0.89
C ALA A 36 -4.03 4.16 -1.32
N GLY A 37 -3.39 3.34 -0.46
CA GLY A 37 -2.15 2.63 -0.82
C GLY A 37 -2.38 1.63 -1.94
N ILE A 38 -3.38 0.76 -1.81
CA ILE A 38 -3.74 -0.21 -2.84
C ILE A 38 -4.00 0.49 -4.19
N LEU A 39 -4.86 1.51 -4.19
CA LEU A 39 -5.19 2.24 -5.41
C LEU A 39 -3.98 3.01 -5.97
N GLY A 40 -3.16 3.60 -5.11
CA GLY A 40 -1.94 4.29 -5.50
C GLY A 40 -0.93 3.36 -6.17
N ARG A 41 -0.75 2.15 -5.64
CA ARG A 41 0.17 1.15 -6.21
C ARG A 41 -0.30 0.64 -7.56
N PHE A 42 -1.59 0.32 -7.70
CA PHE A 42 -2.15 -0.04 -9.00
C PHE A 42 -2.08 1.11 -10.00
N ALA A 43 -2.33 2.35 -9.55
CA ALA A 43 -2.23 3.51 -10.42
C ALA A 43 -0.80 3.76 -10.90
N ALA A 44 0.19 3.60 -10.01
CA ALA A 44 1.61 3.73 -10.33
C ALA A 44 2.09 2.64 -11.28
N TRP A 45 1.67 1.40 -11.04
CA TRP A 45 1.96 0.28 -11.93
C TRP A 45 1.37 0.50 -13.32
N ALA A 46 0.10 0.89 -13.40
CA ALA A 46 -0.55 1.23 -14.66
C ALA A 46 0.09 2.44 -15.36
N ALA A 47 0.71 3.35 -14.59
CA ALA A 47 1.45 4.48 -15.13
C ALA A 47 2.85 4.12 -15.64
N GLY A 48 3.33 2.89 -15.39
CA GLY A 48 4.68 2.46 -15.77
C GLY A 48 5.77 3.01 -14.85
N VAL A 49 5.44 3.37 -13.61
CA VAL A 49 6.40 3.88 -12.63
C VAL A 49 7.43 2.80 -12.30
N PRO A 50 8.75 3.08 -12.41
CA PRO A 50 9.81 2.09 -12.14
C PRO A 50 9.84 1.56 -10.71
N ALA A 51 9.66 2.44 -9.71
CA ALA A 51 9.73 2.05 -8.30
C ALA A 51 8.44 2.40 -7.54
N ILE A 52 7.82 1.38 -6.94
CA ILE A 52 6.56 1.52 -6.19
C ILE A 52 6.81 1.08 -4.76
N VAL A 53 6.76 2.02 -3.82
CA VAL A 53 7.07 1.78 -2.42
C VAL A 53 5.82 1.94 -1.57
N HIS A 54 5.64 1.08 -0.58
CA HIS A 54 4.52 1.14 0.35
C HIS A 54 4.97 1.23 1.80
N GLY A 55 4.63 2.33 2.47
CA GLY A 55 4.82 2.49 3.91
C GLY A 55 3.66 1.90 4.72
N VAL A 56 3.96 0.90 5.54
CA VAL A 56 3.02 0.23 6.44
C VAL A 56 3.20 0.77 7.86
N HIS A 57 2.27 1.62 8.27
CA HIS A 57 2.25 2.23 9.62
C HIS A 57 1.33 1.48 10.58
N ILE A 58 0.22 0.97 10.06
CA ILE A 58 -0.79 0.19 10.79
C ILE A 58 -1.25 -0.93 9.88
N VAL A 59 -1.69 -2.04 10.47
CA VAL A 59 -2.36 -3.13 9.77
C VAL A 59 -3.87 -3.03 10.02
N PRO A 60 -4.62 -2.35 9.13
CA PRO A 60 -6.03 -2.07 9.37
C PRO A 60 -6.90 -3.34 9.40
N PHE A 61 -6.39 -4.46 8.92
CA PHE A 61 -7.09 -5.75 8.96
C PHE A 61 -7.26 -6.34 10.37
N VAL A 62 -6.70 -5.71 11.41
CA VAL A 62 -6.86 -6.15 12.81
C VAL A 62 -8.17 -5.63 13.44
N ASN A 63 -8.70 -4.48 12.99
CA ASN A 63 -9.85 -3.79 13.62
C ASN A 63 -11.06 -3.61 12.69
N VAL A 64 -11.23 -4.48 11.69
CA VAL A 64 -12.33 -4.44 10.72
C VAL A 64 -13.13 -5.73 10.75
N GLY A 65 -14.37 -5.69 10.23
CA GLY A 65 -15.21 -6.88 10.14
C GLY A 65 -14.55 -7.99 9.30
N VAL A 66 -14.94 -9.25 9.53
CA VAL A 66 -14.31 -10.43 8.91
C VAL A 66 -14.27 -10.33 7.37
N ALA A 67 -15.37 -9.91 6.74
CA ALA A 67 -15.45 -9.76 5.30
C ALA A 67 -14.52 -8.64 4.77
N GLU A 68 -14.46 -7.51 5.48
CA GLU A 68 -13.59 -6.38 5.13
C GLU A 68 -12.11 -6.74 5.30
N ARG A 69 -11.78 -7.50 6.35
CA ARG A 69 -10.44 -8.07 6.57
C ARG A 69 -10.01 -8.94 5.38
N PHE A 70 -10.84 -9.88 4.95
CA PHE A 70 -10.53 -10.74 3.81
C PHE A 70 -10.37 -9.94 2.51
N ALA A 71 -11.25 -8.96 2.28
CA ALA A 71 -11.15 -8.09 1.11
C ALA A 71 -9.85 -7.28 1.10
N TYR A 72 -9.48 -6.65 2.22
CA TYR A 72 -8.21 -5.91 2.32
C TYR A 72 -7.01 -6.83 2.12
N LEU A 73 -6.97 -7.99 2.78
CA LEU A 73 -5.85 -8.93 2.63
C LEU A 73 -5.72 -9.43 1.20
N ALA A 74 -6.84 -9.72 0.52
CA ALA A 74 -6.82 -10.09 -0.89
C ALA A 74 -6.26 -8.97 -1.76
N LEU A 75 -6.71 -7.73 -1.55
CA LEU A 75 -6.23 -6.57 -2.31
C LEU A 75 -4.75 -6.24 -2.03
N GLU A 76 -4.30 -6.35 -0.79
CA GLU A 76 -2.88 -6.20 -0.43
C GLU A 76 -2.02 -7.25 -1.13
N LYS A 77 -2.47 -8.52 -1.13
CA LYS A 77 -1.79 -9.60 -1.85
C LYS A 77 -1.75 -9.38 -3.36
N LEU A 78 -2.83 -8.88 -3.96
CA LEU A 78 -2.87 -8.57 -5.39
C LEU A 78 -1.97 -7.39 -5.77
N ALA A 79 -1.76 -6.45 -4.86
CA ALA A 79 -0.89 -5.31 -5.07
C ALA A 79 0.59 -5.59 -4.71
N ALA A 80 0.87 -6.69 -4.00
CA ALA A 80 2.23 -7.03 -3.59
C ALA A 80 3.20 -7.32 -4.77
N PRO A 81 2.81 -8.00 -5.87
CA PRO A 81 3.69 -8.23 -7.01
C PRO A 81 4.20 -6.96 -7.67
N VAL A 82 3.38 -5.91 -7.68
CA VAL A 82 3.73 -4.61 -8.27
C VAL A 82 4.44 -3.68 -7.28
N THR A 83 4.60 -4.10 -6.02
CA THR A 83 5.30 -3.34 -4.99
C THR A 83 6.78 -3.71 -5.00
N SER A 84 7.64 -2.71 -5.19
CA SER A 84 9.10 -2.85 -5.19
C SER A 84 9.63 -3.03 -3.77
N ALA A 85 9.11 -2.26 -2.80
CA ALA A 85 9.52 -2.32 -1.40
C ALA A 85 8.38 -1.97 -0.44
N PHE A 86 8.33 -2.68 0.68
CA PHE A 86 7.50 -2.41 1.85
C PHE A 86 8.37 -1.81 2.95
N ILE A 87 7.95 -0.68 3.51
CA ILE A 87 8.64 -0.02 4.62
C ILE A 87 7.73 -0.09 5.84
N SER A 88 8.13 -0.84 6.85
CA SER A 88 7.40 -1.00 8.11
C SER A 88 8.06 -0.19 9.22
N VAL A 89 7.27 0.40 10.11
CA VAL A 89 7.80 1.20 11.25
C VAL A 89 8.30 0.37 12.43
N SER A 90 8.03 -0.93 12.43
CA SER A 90 8.50 -1.87 13.43
C SER A 90 8.59 -3.29 12.85
N GLU A 91 9.38 -4.12 13.52
CA GLU A 91 9.46 -5.55 13.19
C GLU A 91 8.12 -6.26 13.34
N GLY A 92 7.33 -5.91 14.36
CA GLY A 92 6.01 -6.50 14.57
C GLY A 92 5.06 -6.24 13.40
N ILE A 93 5.10 -5.05 12.78
CA ILE A 93 4.29 -4.75 11.59
C ILE A 93 4.77 -5.54 10.38
N ARG A 94 6.09 -5.61 10.16
CA ARG A 94 6.69 -6.45 9.11
C ARG A 94 6.22 -7.90 9.24
N ASP A 95 6.37 -8.47 10.42
CA ASP A 95 6.09 -9.88 10.67
C ASP A 95 4.59 -10.19 10.52
N LEU A 96 3.71 -9.25 10.90
CA LEU A 96 2.28 -9.35 10.64
C LEU A 96 1.97 -9.35 9.13
N CYS A 97 2.60 -8.49 8.34
CA CYS A 97 2.43 -8.50 6.88
C CYS A 97 2.92 -9.82 6.26
N LEU A 98 4.08 -10.32 6.68
CA LEU A 98 4.65 -11.58 6.19
C LEU A 98 3.78 -12.78 6.59
N SER A 99 3.34 -12.85 7.85
CA SER A 99 2.45 -13.92 8.32
C SER A 99 1.11 -13.93 7.60
N ALA A 100 0.63 -12.77 7.16
CA ALA A 100 -0.56 -12.63 6.33
C ALA A 100 -0.32 -12.99 4.85
N GLY A 101 0.92 -13.24 4.43
CA GLY A 101 1.31 -13.55 3.05
C GLY A 101 1.34 -12.32 2.13
N VAL A 102 1.61 -11.13 2.66
CA VAL A 102 1.71 -9.89 1.88
C VAL A 102 3.17 -9.65 1.49
N GLY A 103 3.48 -9.86 0.20
CA GLY A 103 4.83 -9.67 -0.33
C GLY A 103 5.83 -10.76 0.08
N HIS A 104 7.07 -10.63 -0.40
CA HIS A 104 8.16 -11.55 -0.11
C HIS A 104 9.15 -10.91 0.88
N PRO A 105 9.76 -11.67 1.81
CA PRO A 105 10.64 -11.13 2.85
C PRO A 105 11.77 -10.20 2.37
N ASP A 106 12.35 -10.46 1.20
CA ASP A 106 13.41 -9.65 0.57
C ASP A 106 12.97 -8.24 0.17
N LYS A 107 11.66 -7.99 0.12
CA LYS A 107 11.06 -6.69 -0.19
C LYS A 107 10.58 -5.94 1.04
N HIS A 108 10.74 -6.49 2.24
CA HIS A 108 10.32 -5.85 3.48
C HIS A 108 11.50 -5.25 4.24
N TYR A 109 11.38 -3.96 4.54
CA TYR A 109 12.38 -3.16 5.24
C TYR A 109 11.74 -2.56 6.48
N VAL A 110 12.50 -2.49 7.58
CA VAL A 110 12.06 -1.84 8.82
C VAL A 110 12.81 -0.52 8.97
N VAL A 111 12.05 0.57 9.08
CA VAL A 111 12.57 1.92 9.34
C VAL A 111 11.79 2.46 10.53
N HIS A 112 12.42 2.50 11.70
CA HIS A 112 11.78 2.97 12.92
C HIS A 112 11.39 4.45 12.85
N SER A 113 10.30 4.80 13.50
CA SER A 113 9.89 6.20 13.66
C SER A 113 10.96 6.97 14.43
N GLY A 114 11.43 8.08 13.87
CA GLY A 114 12.45 8.93 14.48
C GLY A 114 11.89 9.85 15.57
N PHE A 115 11.30 9.27 16.62
CA PHE A 115 10.97 10.01 17.83
C PHE A 115 12.15 9.93 18.80
N ASP A 116 12.52 11.06 19.37
CA ASP A 116 13.47 11.09 20.49
C ASP A 116 12.81 10.43 21.71
N LEU A 117 13.52 9.47 22.30
CA LEU A 117 13.08 8.76 23.50
C LEU A 117 13.70 9.47 24.70
N ASP A 118 13.09 10.59 25.08
CA ASP A 118 13.43 11.31 26.33
C ASP A 118 13.12 10.45 27.57
#